data_AF-A0A7V4LR59-F1
#
_entry.id   AF-A0A7V4LR59-F1
#
_cell.length_a   1.000
_cell.length_b   1.000
_cell.length_c   1.000
_cell.angle_alpha   90.00
_cell.angle_beta   90.00
_cell.angle_gamma   90.00
#
_symmetry.space_group_name_H-M   'P 1'
#
loop_
_entity.id
_entity.type
_entity.pdbx_description
1 polymer ?
#
loop_
_entity_poly.entity_id
_entity_poly.type
_entity_poly.pdbx_seq_one_letter_code
_entity_poly.pdbx_strand_id
1 'polypeptide(L)' 'MIDLKSLIREVPDFPKPGINFYDITTLLKDPAGWRATIDSLKEPYAGVEVTVVVGIEVRSVFFA' A
#
# COMPACT_ATOMS: atom_id res chain seq x y z
N MET A 1 -16.98 -5.01 -1.08
CA MET A 1 -15.50 -5.08 -1.06
C MET A 1 -15.00 -3.75 -1.59
N ILE A 2 -14.12 -3.06 -0.87
CA ILE A 2 -13.58 -1.76 -1.30
C ILE A 2 -12.65 -2.00 -2.50
N ASP A 3 -12.81 -1.25 -3.59
CA ASP A 3 -11.87 -1.27 -4.70
C ASP A 3 -10.64 -0.43 -4.34
N LEU A 4 -9.62 -1.07 -3.75
CA LEU A 4 -8.39 -0.42 -3.34
C LEU A 4 -7.64 0.25 -4.50
N LYS A 5 -7.76 -0.29 -5.72
CA LYS A 5 -7.07 0.26 -6.88
C LYS A 5 -7.61 1.63 -7.25
N SER A 6 -8.92 1.84 -7.09
CA SER A 6 -9.56 3.15 -7.31
C SER A 6 -9.03 4.26 -6.39
N LEU A 7 -8.41 3.90 -5.27
CA LEU A 7 -7.82 4.83 -4.31
C LEU A 7 -6.35 5.16 -4.59
N ILE A 8 -5.75 4.56 -5.63
CA ILE A 8 -4.36 4.83 -6.02
C ILE A 8 -4.37 5.79 -7.20
N ARG A 9 -3.66 6.91 -7.06
CA ARG A 9 -3.54 7.90 -8.13
C ARG A 9 -2.38 7.54 -9.06
N GLU A 10 -2.63 7.58 -10.36
CA GLU A 10 -1.59 7.47 -11.38
C GLU A 10 -1.03 8.87 -11.70
N VAL A 11 0.30 8.97 -11.74
CA VAL A 11 1.05 10.19 -12.09
C VAL A 11 2.00 9.84 -13.24
N PRO A 12 1.58 10.06 -14.50
CA PRO A 12 2.40 9.74 -15.65
C PRO A 12 3.63 10.66 -15.73
N ASP A 13 4.71 10.12 -16.30
CA ASP A 13 5.99 10.79 -16.55
C ASP A 13 6.71 11.35 -15.31
N PHE A 14 6.45 10.77 -14.13
CA PHE A 14 7.10 11.13 -12.87
C PHE A 14 8.00 10.01 -12.33
N PRO A 15 9.21 10.32 -11.81
CA PRO A 15 9.87 11.63 -11.77
C PRO A 15 10.53 12.03 -13.09
N LYS A 16 10.46 11.16 -14.11
CA LYS A 16 11.01 11.39 -15.45
C LYS A 16 10.11 10.74 -16.51
N PRO A 17 10.18 11.18 -17.78
CA PRO A 17 9.37 10.62 -18.86
C PRO A 17 9.48 9.10 -19.01
N GLY A 18 8.36 8.46 -19.32
CA GLY A 18 8.23 7.01 -19.51
C GLY A 18 7.94 6.21 -18.24
N ILE A 19 7.78 6.85 -17.08
CA ILE A 19 7.42 6.19 -15.82
C ILE A 19 5.97 6.55 -15.45
N ASN A 20 5.13 5.55 -15.19
CA ASN A 20 3.85 5.78 -14.51
C ASN A 20 4.04 5.58 -13.00
N PHE A 21 4.00 6.67 -12.24
CA PHE A 21 4.15 6.62 -10.79
C PHE A 21 2.80 6.40 -10.12
N TYR A 22 2.72 5.38 -9.27
CA TYR A 22 1.52 5.08 -8.48
C TYR A 22 1.64 5.73 -7.10
N ASP A 23 0.92 6.83 -6.93
CA ASP A 23 0.86 7.58 -5.68
C ASP A 23 -0.17 6.94 -4.74
N ILE A 24 0.34 6.24 -3.72
CA ILE A 24 -0.46 5.58 -2.68
C ILE A 24 -0.94 6.55 -1.59
N THR A 25 -0.54 7.83 -1.59
CA THR A 25 -0.88 8.75 -0.50
C THR A 25 -2.38 9.02 -0.41
N THR A 26 -3.12 8.87 -1.50
CA THR A 26 -4.58 8.94 -1.53
C THR A 26 -5.21 7.74 -0.81
N LEU A 27 -4.68 6.53 -1.01
CA LEU A 27 -5.08 5.34 -0.26
C LEU A 27 -4.75 5.48 1.23
N LEU A 28 -3.55 5.96 1.56
CA LEU A 28 -3.12 6.16 2.96
C LEU A 28 -3.99 7.19 3.72
N LYS A 29 -4.60 8.15 3.00
CA LYS A 29 -5.51 9.15 3.58
C LYS A 29 -6.95 8.66 3.72
N ASP A 30 -7.33 7.57 3.06
CA ASP A 30 -8.66 6.98 3.17
C ASP A 30 -8.70 5.97 4.33
N PRO A 31 -9.43 6.24 5.44
CA PRO A 31 -9.41 5.36 6.61
C PRO A 31 -9.94 3.95 6.33
N ALA A 32 -10.94 3.82 5.45
CA ALA A 32 -11.58 2.55 5.16
C ALA A 32 -10.72 1.69 4.21
N GLY A 33 -10.17 2.31 3.16
CA GLY A 33 -9.22 1.71 2.24
C GLY A 33 -7.92 1.33 2.92
N TRP A 34 -7.42 2.18 3.83
CA TRP A 34 -6.24 1.86 4.64
C TRP A 34 -6.47 0.64 5.51
N ARG A 35 -7.60 0.61 6.24
CA ARG A 35 -7.96 -0.55 7.06
C ARG A 35 -8.08 -1.83 6.24
N ALA A 36 -8.78 -1.76 5.11
CA ALA A 36 -8.95 -2.90 4.21
C ALA A 36 -7.60 -3.40 3.67
N THR A 37 -6.66 -2.49 3.38
CA THR A 37 -5.31 -2.84 2.91
C THR A 37 -4.54 -3.64 3.96
N ILE A 38 -4.48 -3.15 5.20
CA ILE A 38 -3.81 -3.86 6.29
C ILE A 38 -4.49 -5.20 6.60
N ASP A 39 -5.82 -5.24 6.58
CA ASP A 39 -6.58 -6.47 6.79
C ASP A 39 -6.31 -7.50 5.68
N SER A 40 -6.17 -7.09 4.41
CA SER A 40 -5.78 -7.98 3.31
C SER A 40 -4.31 -8.41 3.36
N LEU A 41 -3.40 -7.57 3.87
CA LEU A 41 -1.98 -7.93 4.00
C LEU A 41 -1.74 -8.97 5.10
N LYS A 42 -2.48 -8.90 6.21
CA LYS A 42 -2.33 -9.84 7.34
C LYS A 42 -3.04 -11.18 7.11
N GLU A 43 -4.12 -11.19 6.33
CA GLU A 43 -4.99 -12.37 6.14
C GLU A 43 -4.22 -13.64 5.71
N PRO A 44 -3.29 -13.59 4.74
CA PRO A 44 -2.51 -14.76 4.34
C PRO A 44 -1.60 -15.33 5.44
N TYR A 45 -1.29 -14.53 6.46
CA TYR A 45 -0.42 -14.91 7.58
C TYR A 45 -1.24 -15.22 8.85
N ALA A 46 -2.56 -15.34 8.75
CA ALA A 46 -3.39 -15.70 9.89
C ALA A 46 -2.97 -17.07 10.47
N GLY A 47 -2.65 -17.08 11.76
CA GLY A 47 -2.16 -18.29 12.45
C GLY A 47 -0.67 -18.60 12.24
N VAL A 48 0.06 -17.75 11.51
CA VAL A 48 1.53 -17.83 11.39
C VAL A 48 2.16 -16.93 12.44
N GLU A 49 3.15 -17.44 13.17
CA GLU A 49 3.97 -16.62 14.07
C GLU A 49 5.00 -15.82 13.25
N VAL A 50 4.64 -14.61 12.86
CA VAL A 50 5.56 -13.67 12.22
C VAL A 50 6.40 -12.99 13.30
N THR A 51 7.70 -13.32 13.36
CA THR A 51 8.63 -12.77 14.37
C THR A 51 9.32 -11.50 13.92
N VAL A 52 9.38 -11.24 12.62
CA VAL A 52 10.02 -10.06 12.02
C VAL A 52 9.26 -9.63 10.77
N VAL A 53 9.03 -8.32 10.64
CA VAL A 53 8.58 -7.66 9.39
C VAL A 53 9.69 -6.74 8.93
N VAL A 54 10.10 -6.85 7.65
CA VAL A 54 11.22 -6.08 7.08
C VAL A 54 10.69 -5.11 6.04
N GLY A 55 10.91 -3.82 6.29
CA GLY A 55 10.70 -2.76 5.31
C GLY A 55 11.92 -2.56 4.40
N ILE A 56 11.72 -2.49 3.08
CA ILE A 56 12.80 -2.38 2.10
C ILE A 56 13.34 -0.94 2.00
N GLU A 57 12.48 0.06 2.22
CA GLU A 57 12.79 1.49 2.08
C GLU A 57 11.80 2.38 2.84
N VAL A 58 11.95 3.71 2.75
CA VAL A 58 11.13 4.67 3.50
C VAL A 58 9.62 4.50 3.26
N ARG A 59 9.19 4.16 2.04
CA ARG A 59 7.75 4.01 1.74
C ARG A 59 7.12 2.80 2.43
N SER A 60 7.91 1.80 2.80
CA SER A 60 7.41 0.61 3.50
C SER A 60 7.08 0.87 4.97
N VAL A 61 7.50 2.01 5.55
CA VAL A 61 7.20 2.40 6.94
C VAL A 61 5.70 2.44 7.25
N PHE A 62 4.86 2.69 6.24
CA PHE A 62 3.41 2.70 6.44
C PHE A 62 2.83 1.31 6.67
N PHE A 63 3.50 0.25 6.22
CA PHE A 63 2.97 -1.11 6.16
C PHE A 63 3.66 -2.09 7.12
N ALA A 64 4.84 -1.73 7.65
CA ALA A 64 5.69 -2.59 8.47
C ALA A 64 5.41 -2.47 9.96
#